data_AF-A0A9E2FHY7-F1
#
_entry.id   AF-A0A9E2FHY7-F1
#
_cell.length_a   1.000
_cell.length_b   1.000
_cell.length_c   1.000
_cell.angle_alpha   90.00
_cell.angle_beta   90.00
_cell.angle_gamma   90.00
#
_symmetry.space_group_name_H-M   'P 1'
#
loop_
_entity.id
_entity.type
_entity.pdbx_description
1 polymer ?
#
loop_
_entity_poly.entity_id
_entity_poly.type
_entity_poly.pdbx_seq_one_letter_code
_entity_poly.pdbx_strand_id
1 'polypeptide(L)'
;MDWNASRGGTLLYSCEYFALAKVFVFRKWCDLASEHGRARPDDLSGACKYASLFMRDVFGGAIRGHYEHQYNYIEGRLVDLGHDAADVGAMCHPYLHEPEFFEIPSLLRALDRCQPRVDGWVAEFLAEQRATCTTRSAD
;
A
#
# COMPACT_ATOMS: atom_id res chain seq x y z
N MET A 1 -7.41 -6.21 14.88
CA MET A 1 -6.01 -6.26 14.41
C MET A 1 -5.33 -5.00 14.91
N ASP A 2 -4.10 -5.09 15.43
CA ASP A 2 -3.34 -3.89 15.80
C ASP A 2 -2.55 -3.42 14.56
N TRP A 3 -2.96 -2.29 13.99
CA TRP A 3 -2.34 -1.72 12.79
C TRP A 3 -1.05 -0.96 13.11
N ASN A 4 -0.87 -0.53 14.35
CA ASN A 4 0.30 0.21 14.83
C ASN A 4 1.47 -0.72 15.16
N ALA A 5 1.18 -1.99 15.45
CA ALA A 5 2.19 -3.01 15.68
C ALA A 5 2.90 -3.43 14.38
N SER A 6 4.23 -3.52 14.45
CA SER A 6 5.03 -4.05 13.35
C SER A 6 4.82 -5.56 13.19
N ARG A 7 4.68 -6.01 11.94
CA ARG A 7 4.61 -7.44 11.58
C ARG A 7 5.66 -7.84 10.55
N GLY A 8 5.90 -9.14 10.42
CA GLY A 8 6.73 -9.69 9.35
C GLY A 8 6.06 -9.56 7.98
N GLY A 9 6.87 -9.30 6.96
CA GLY A 9 6.49 -9.36 5.56
C GLY A 9 6.79 -10.71 4.93
N THR A 10 6.30 -10.90 3.70
CA THR A 10 6.64 -12.05 2.86
C THR A 10 7.93 -11.80 2.05
N LEU A 11 8.19 -10.54 1.68
CA LEU A 11 9.41 -10.10 1.01
C LEU A 11 10.17 -9.09 1.88
N LEU A 12 11.50 -9.07 1.74
CA LEU A 12 12.32 -8.02 2.33
C LEU A 12 12.10 -6.71 1.57
N TYR A 13 12.00 -5.61 2.30
CA TYR A 13 11.87 -4.30 1.69
C TYR A 13 13.17 -3.89 0.98
N SER A 14 13.05 -3.37 -0.25
CA SER A 14 14.16 -2.78 -1.00
C SER A 14 13.65 -1.69 -1.93
N CYS A 15 14.53 -0.82 -2.43
CA CYS A 15 14.15 0.21 -3.41
C CYS A 15 13.65 -0.40 -4.73
N GLU A 16 14.23 -1.53 -5.15
CA GLU A 16 13.79 -2.27 -6.34
C GLU A 16 12.36 -2.79 -6.16
N TYR A 17 12.09 -3.48 -5.05
CA TYR A 17 10.75 -3.99 -4.77
C TYR A 17 9.73 -2.88 -4.52
N PHE A 18 10.14 -1.75 -3.94
CA PHE A 18 9.29 -0.57 -3.81
C PHE A 18 8.85 -0.05 -5.19
N ALA A 19 9.77 0.08 -6.14
CA ALA A 19 9.44 0.53 -7.49
C ALA A 19 8.47 -0.43 -8.21
N LEU A 20 8.71 -1.74 -8.07
CA LEU A 20 7.83 -2.78 -8.63
C LEU A 20 6.43 -2.75 -7.98
N ALA A 21 6.38 -2.62 -6.65
CA ALA A 21 5.13 -2.48 -5.92
C ALA A 21 4.35 -1.24 -6.36
N LYS A 22 5.03 -0.11 -6.58
CA LYS A 22 4.41 1.14 -7.03
C LYS A 22 3.75 0.99 -8.39
N VAL A 23 4.47 0.44 -9.37
CA VAL A 23 3.92 0.18 -10.71
C VAL A 23 2.74 -0.78 -10.64
N PHE A 24 2.87 -1.86 -9.86
CA PHE A 24 1.81 -2.86 -9.69
C PHE A 24 0.54 -2.25 -9.08
N VAL A 25 0.67 -1.54 -7.95
CA VAL A 25 -0.47 -0.93 -7.24
C VAL A 25 -1.13 0.14 -8.11
N PHE A 26 -0.37 0.93 -8.86
CA PHE A 26 -0.95 1.91 -9.79
C PHE A 26 -1.78 1.25 -10.91
N ARG A 27 -1.29 0.14 -11.47
CA ARG A 27 -2.06 -0.66 -12.45
C ARG A 27 -3.38 -1.13 -11.83
N LYS A 28 -3.33 -1.69 -10.63
CA LYS A 28 -4.53 -2.16 -9.92
C LYS A 28 -5.49 -1.04 -9.52
N TRP A 29 -4.97 0.13 -9.20
CA TRP A 29 -5.77 1.33 -8.94
C TRP A 29 -6.52 1.79 -10.19
N CYS A 30 -5.85 1.78 -11.35
CA CYS A 30 -6.51 2.03 -12.64
C CYS A 30 -7.61 1.01 -12.94
N ASP A 31 -7.34 -0.28 -12.72
CA ASP A 31 -8.32 -1.36 -12.94
C ASP A 31 -9.57 -1.13 -12.08
N LEU A 32 -9.38 -0.84 -10.79
CA LEU A 32 -10.47 -0.55 -9.86
C LEU A 32 -11.28 0.69 -10.27
N ALA A 33 -10.63 1.75 -10.75
CA ALA A 33 -11.35 2.92 -11.27
C ALA A 33 -12.22 2.55 -12.48
N SER A 34 -11.68 1.74 -13.41
CA SER A 34 -12.41 1.25 -14.57
C SER A 34 -13.62 0.38 -14.19
N GLU A 35 -13.48 -0.54 -13.22
CA GLU A 35 -14.57 -1.37 -12.70
C GLU A 35 -15.74 -0.52 -12.16
N HIS A 36 -15.44 0.64 -11.59
CA HIS A 36 -16.44 1.58 -11.07
C HIS A 36 -16.92 2.60 -12.10
N GLY A 37 -16.53 2.47 -13.37
CA GLY A 37 -16.90 3.42 -14.44
C GLY A 37 -16.34 4.83 -14.22
N ARG A 38 -15.22 4.95 -13.50
CA ARG A 38 -14.54 6.22 -13.25
C ARG A 38 -13.45 6.46 -14.30
N ALA A 39 -13.05 7.73 -14.43
CA ALA A 39 -11.87 8.08 -15.23
C ALA A 39 -10.63 7.39 -14.68
N ARG A 40 -9.70 7.07 -15.59
CA ARG A 40 -8.38 6.52 -15.22
C ARG A 40 -7.64 7.54 -14.33
N PRO A 41 -7.13 7.13 -13.14
CA PRO A 41 -6.31 8.00 -12.31
C PRO A 41 -4.99 8.37 -12.99
N ASP A 42 -4.52 9.59 -12.76
CA ASP A 42 -3.22 10.06 -13.25
C ASP A 42 -2.06 9.60 -12.34
N ASP A 43 -2.35 9.38 -11.05
CA ASP A 43 -1.40 8.95 -10.03
C ASP A 43 -2.09 8.07 -8.94
N LEU A 44 -1.46 7.92 -7.78
CA LEU A 44 -1.97 7.15 -6.64
C LEU A 44 -2.86 7.97 -5.68
N SER A 45 -3.35 9.15 -6.10
CA SER A 45 -4.24 9.96 -5.28
C SER A 45 -5.47 9.15 -4.85
N GLY A 46 -5.79 9.23 -3.56
CA GLY A 46 -6.89 8.50 -2.91
C GLY A 46 -6.64 7.00 -2.69
N ALA A 47 -5.49 6.45 -3.09
CA ALA A 47 -5.18 5.03 -2.96
C ALA A 47 -4.58 4.63 -1.59
N CYS A 48 -4.39 5.58 -0.66
CA CYS A 48 -3.61 5.40 0.57
C CYS A 48 -3.98 4.15 1.41
N LYS A 49 -5.28 3.83 1.52
CA LYS A 49 -5.74 2.61 2.22
C LYS A 49 -5.30 1.34 1.50
N TYR A 50 -5.53 1.25 0.20
CA TYR A 50 -5.12 0.07 -0.58
C TYR A 50 -3.60 -0.07 -0.61
N ALA A 51 -2.88 1.03 -0.83
CA ALA A 51 -1.43 1.07 -0.87
C ALA A 51 -0.80 0.66 0.46
N SER A 52 -1.27 1.21 1.59
CA SER A 52 -0.70 0.91 2.91
C SER A 52 -1.00 -0.52 3.38
N LEU A 53 -2.20 -1.04 3.11
CA LEU A 53 -2.53 -2.45 3.34
C LEU A 53 -1.61 -3.36 2.52
N PHE A 54 -1.49 -3.09 1.21
CA PHE A 54 -0.66 -3.88 0.29
C PHE A 54 0.80 -3.91 0.75
N MET A 55 1.40 -2.76 1.01
CA MET A 55 2.79 -2.67 1.45
C MET A 55 3.03 -3.40 2.77
N ARG A 56 2.11 -3.27 3.73
CA ARG A 56 2.21 -4.01 5.00
C ARG A 56 2.11 -5.52 4.78
N ASP A 57 1.27 -5.96 3.84
CA ASP A 57 1.07 -7.37 3.60
C ASP A 57 2.23 -8.03 2.83
N VAL A 58 2.86 -7.29 1.93
CA VAL A 58 4.04 -7.76 1.18
C VAL A 58 5.31 -7.64 2.02
N PHE A 59 5.57 -6.48 2.64
CA PHE A 59 6.87 -6.15 3.23
C PHE A 59 6.85 -6.07 4.77
N GLY A 60 5.69 -6.17 5.40
CA GLY A 60 5.57 -6.10 6.86
C GLY A 60 5.54 -4.66 7.38
N GLY A 61 6.01 -4.48 8.63
CA GLY A 61 5.96 -3.20 9.32
C GLY A 61 4.58 -2.88 9.89
N ALA A 62 4.35 -1.60 10.17
CA ALA A 62 3.09 -1.06 10.69
C ALA A 62 2.43 -0.13 9.65
N ILE A 63 1.14 0.15 9.83
CA ILE A 63 0.47 1.28 9.17
C ILE A 63 0.41 2.43 10.16
N ARG A 64 0.72 3.62 9.67
CA ARG A 64 0.63 4.88 10.40
C ARG A 64 -0.15 5.89 9.58
N GLY A 65 -0.52 6.99 10.20
CA GLY A 65 -1.29 8.04 9.55
C GLY A 65 -2.31 8.68 10.46
N HIS A 66 -3.24 9.38 9.81
CA HIS A 66 -4.32 10.16 10.39
C HIS A 66 -5.50 10.20 9.39
N TYR A 67 -6.51 11.04 9.65
CA TYR A 67 -7.75 11.05 8.88
C TYR A 67 -7.59 11.39 7.39
N GLU A 68 -6.55 12.13 6.98
CA GLU A 68 -6.33 12.46 5.56
C GLU A 68 -5.45 11.44 4.85
N HIS A 69 -4.44 10.86 5.54
CA HIS A 69 -3.44 10.00 4.89
C HIS A 69 -2.98 8.82 5.72
N GLN A 70 -2.65 7.73 5.03
CA GLN A 70 -2.11 6.49 5.59
C GLN A 70 -0.86 6.06 4.83
N TYR A 71 0.16 5.68 5.57
CA TYR A 71 1.47 5.26 5.06
C TYR A 71 2.02 4.11 5.91
N ASN A 72 3.17 3.57 5.55
CA ASN A 72 3.80 2.46 6.26
C ASN A 72 5.03 2.89 7.05
N TYR A 73 5.29 2.16 8.12
CA TYR A 73 6.56 2.22 8.84
C TYR A 73 7.21 0.83 8.82
N ILE A 74 8.23 0.66 7.98
CA ILE A 74 8.84 -0.64 7.65
C ILE A 74 10.32 -0.56 8.01
N GLU A 75 10.80 -1.47 8.87
CA GLU A 75 12.20 -1.51 9.31
C GLU A 75 12.73 -0.16 9.84
N GLY A 76 11.89 0.57 10.59
CA GLY A 76 12.26 1.88 11.13
C GLY A 76 12.19 3.04 10.12
N ARG A 77 11.66 2.81 8.92
CA ARG A 77 11.59 3.81 7.84
C ARG A 77 10.16 4.16 7.51
N LEU A 78 9.93 5.45 7.24
CA LEU A 78 8.72 5.91 6.60
C LEU A 78 8.73 5.44 5.15
N VAL A 79 7.68 4.73 4.76
CA VAL A 79 7.49 4.23 3.40
C VAL A 79 6.08 4.57 2.95
N ASP A 80 5.97 5.31 1.85
CA ASP A 80 4.70 5.71 1.27
C ASP A 80 4.76 5.49 -0.24
N LEU A 81 3.90 4.62 -0.77
CA LEU A 81 3.82 4.39 -2.22
C LEU A 81 3.33 5.63 -2.97
N GLY A 82 2.44 6.41 -2.36
CA GLY A 82 1.83 7.61 -2.92
C GLY A 82 2.58 8.89 -2.56
N HIS A 83 3.84 8.82 -2.13
CA HIS A 83 4.60 10.00 -1.68
C HIS A 83 4.69 11.15 -2.70
N ASP A 84 4.48 10.87 -3.98
CA ASP A 84 4.50 11.81 -5.11
C ASP A 84 3.11 12.01 -5.75
N ALA A 85 2.05 11.46 -5.13
CA ALA A 85 0.69 11.72 -5.56
C ALA A 85 0.29 13.18 -5.25
N ALA A 86 -0.52 13.77 -6.12
CA ALA A 86 -0.90 15.17 -6.04
C ALA A 86 -1.62 15.51 -4.72
N ASP A 87 -2.48 14.61 -4.22
CA ASP A 87 -3.19 14.81 -2.95
C ASP A 87 -2.23 14.82 -1.74
N VAL A 88 -1.27 13.90 -1.69
CA VAL A 88 -0.23 13.85 -0.64
C VAL A 88 0.65 15.10 -0.69
N GLY A 89 1.04 15.53 -1.89
CA GLY A 89 1.84 16.75 -2.08
C GLY A 89 1.12 18.04 -1.68
N ALA A 90 -0.21 18.04 -1.67
CA ALA A 90 -1.02 19.18 -1.25
C ALA A 90 -1.28 19.25 0.27
N MET A 91 -0.97 18.18 1.02
CA MET A 91 -1.21 18.13 2.46
C MET A 91 -0.16 18.91 3.25
N CYS A 92 -0.58 19.54 4.35
CA CYS A 92 0.34 20.24 5.26
C CYS A 92 1.15 19.26 6.13
N HIS A 93 0.50 18.18 6.58
CA HIS A 93 1.09 17.20 7.49
C HIS A 93 0.84 15.76 7.03
N PRO A 94 1.32 15.36 5.84
CA PRO A 94 1.04 14.03 5.28
C PRO A 94 1.53 12.88 6.17
N TYR A 95 2.55 13.13 6.99
CA TYR A 95 3.21 12.10 7.80
C TYR A 95 3.02 12.28 9.32
N LEU A 96 2.00 13.04 9.71
CA LEU A 96 1.52 13.00 11.09
C LEU A 96 1.00 11.58 11.41
N HIS A 97 1.25 11.11 12.63
CA HIS A 97 0.72 9.84 13.08
C HIS A 97 -0.10 10.04 14.35
N GLU A 98 -1.36 9.64 14.27
CA GLU A 98 -2.31 9.63 15.37
C GLU A 98 -2.68 8.16 15.65
N PRO A 99 -2.06 7.49 16.64
CA PRO A 99 -2.31 6.07 16.90
C PRO A 99 -3.80 5.74 17.12
N GLU A 100 -4.53 6.65 17.77
CA GLU A 100 -5.95 6.54 18.08
C GLU A 100 -6.84 6.57 16.83
N PHE A 101 -6.33 7.08 15.70
CA PHE A 101 -7.03 7.01 14.42
C PHE A 101 -7.35 5.56 14.05
N PHE A 102 -6.44 4.63 14.36
CA PHE A 102 -6.59 3.19 14.11
C PHE A 102 -7.53 2.47 15.07
N GLU A 103 -8.09 3.19 16.05
CA GLU A 103 -9.14 2.69 16.94
C GLU A 103 -10.55 3.07 16.47
N ILE A 104 -10.67 3.99 15.49
CA ILE A 104 -11.96 4.51 15.02
C ILE A 104 -12.72 3.42 14.23
N PRO A 105 -13.96 3.06 14.63
CA PRO A 105 -14.70 1.97 13.99
C PRO A 105 -15.00 2.17 12.49
N SER A 106 -15.18 3.42 12.03
CA SER A 106 -15.42 3.71 10.61
C SER A 106 -14.19 3.46 9.76
N LEU A 107 -12.99 3.77 10.27
CA LEU A 107 -11.74 3.43 9.61
C LEU A 107 -11.56 1.92 9.57
N LEU A 108 -11.74 1.22 10.69
CA LEU A 108 -11.60 -0.24 10.75
C LEU A 108 -12.50 -0.93 9.72
N ARG A 109 -13.77 -0.53 9.63
CA ARG A 109 -14.69 -1.03 8.59
C ARG A 109 -14.23 -0.70 7.17
N ALA A 110 -13.58 0.44 6.95
CA ALA A 110 -13.06 0.79 5.64
C ALA A 110 -11.88 -0.11 5.27
N LEU A 111 -10.96 -0.37 6.21
CA LEU A 111 -9.83 -1.28 6.00
C LEU A 111 -10.32 -2.71 5.75
N ASP A 112 -11.29 -3.20 6.52
CA ASP A 112 -11.89 -4.53 6.34
C ASP A 112 -12.56 -4.69 4.97
N ARG A 113 -13.13 -3.61 4.41
CA ARG A 113 -13.70 -3.64 3.04
C ARG A 113 -12.64 -3.65 1.95
N CYS A 114 -11.49 -3.03 2.19
CA CYS A 114 -10.38 -3.01 1.23
C CYS A 114 -9.60 -4.33 1.25
N GLN A 115 -9.45 -4.96 2.42
CA GLN A 115 -8.56 -6.10 2.65
C GLN A 115 -8.76 -7.29 1.69
N PRO A 116 -9.98 -7.79 1.41
CA PRO A 116 -10.15 -8.95 0.52
C PRO A 116 -9.62 -8.71 -0.90
N ARG A 117 -9.71 -7.47 -1.39
CA ARG A 117 -9.17 -7.10 -2.70
C ARG A 117 -7.64 -7.01 -2.65
N VAL A 118 -7.11 -6.42 -1.57
CA VAL A 118 -5.65 -6.34 -1.33
C VAL A 118 -5.04 -7.74 -1.21
N ASP A 119 -5.73 -8.70 -0.60
CA ASP A 119 -5.24 -10.09 -0.51
C ASP A 119 -5.00 -10.69 -1.91
N GLY A 120 -5.94 -10.45 -2.84
CA GLY A 120 -5.78 -10.85 -4.24
C GLY A 120 -4.60 -10.15 -4.93
N TRP A 121 -4.43 -8.85 -4.68
CA TRP A 121 -3.31 -8.06 -5.21
C TRP A 121 -1.96 -8.56 -4.70
N VAL A 122 -1.86 -8.87 -3.41
CA VAL A 122 -0.66 -9.44 -2.78
C VAL A 122 -0.31 -10.78 -3.40
N ALA A 123 -1.29 -11.68 -3.54
CA ALA A 123 -1.08 -12.99 -4.13
C ALA A 123 -0.56 -12.90 -5.57
N GLU A 124 -1.14 -12.03 -6.39
CA GLU A 124 -0.71 -11.79 -7.78
C GLU A 124 0.69 -11.19 -7.84
N PHE A 125 0.98 -10.14 -7.06
CA PHE A 125 2.30 -9.51 -7.04
C PHE A 125 3.39 -10.51 -6.68
N LEU A 126 3.19 -11.30 -5.61
CA LEU A 126 4.15 -12.32 -5.19
C LEU A 126 4.34 -13.41 -6.25
N ALA A 127 3.30 -13.75 -7.01
CA ALA A 127 3.41 -14.68 -8.13
C ALA A 127 4.26 -14.11 -9.28
N GLU A 128 4.06 -12.83 -9.63
CA GLU A 128 4.88 -12.12 -10.62
C GLU A 128 6.36 -12.10 -10.20
N GLN A 129 6.65 -11.76 -8.94
CA GLN A 129 8.03 -11.71 -8.44
C GLN A 129 8.74 -13.07 -8.46
N ARG A 130 8.01 -14.14 -8.13
CA ARG A 130 8.55 -15.52 -8.23
C ARG A 130 8.85 -15.91 -9.67
N ALA A 131 7.96 -15.59 -10.62
CA ALA A 131 8.16 -15.90 -12.03
C ALA A 131 9.40 -15.20 -12.59
N THR A 132 9.60 -13.92 -12.28
CA THR A 132 10.77 -13.14 -12.74
C THR A 132 12.09 -13.66 -12.16
N CYS A 133 12.10 -14.11 -10.90
CA CYS A 133 13.30 -14.69 -10.28
C CYS A 133 13.74 -16.00 -10.95
N THR A 134 12.79 -16.84 -11.35
CA THR A 134 13.06 -18.10 -12.05
C THR A 134 13.66 -17.85 -13.44
N THR A 135 13.15 -16.86 -14.17
CA THR A 135 13.67 -16.51 -15.51
C THR A 135 15.10 -15.94 -15.44
N ARG A 136 15.43 -15.15 -14.40
CA ARG A 136 16.79 -14.57 -14.23
C ARG A 136 17.86 -15.55 -13.78
N SER A 137 17.49 -16.76 -13.35
CA SER A 137 18.43 -17.81 -12.90
C SER A 137 18.72 -18.85 -13.98
N ALA A 138 18.18 -18.69 -15.18
CA ALA A 138 18.32 -19.62 -16.30
C ALA A 138 19.28 -19.12 -17.42
N ASP A 139 19.94 -17.98 -17.19
CA ASP A 139 21.00 -17.41 -18.04
C ASP A 139 22.36 -17.45 -17.30
#